data_AF-A0A9P7C6E6-F1
#
_entry.id   AF-A0A9P7C6E6-F1
#
_cell.length_a   1.000
_cell.length_b   1.000
_cell.length_c   1.000
_cell.angle_alpha   90.00
_cell.angle_beta   90.00
_cell.angle_gamma   90.00
#
_symmetry.space_group_name_H-M   'P 1'
#
loop_
_entity.id
_entity.type
_entity.pdbx_description
1 polymer ?
#
loop_
_entity_poly.entity_id
_entity_poly.type
_entity_poly.pdbx_seq_one_letter_code
_entity_poly.pdbx_strand_id
1 'polypeptide(L)'
;MTDPSINAYLDWIKSNGGSFEKIELKKDSQGEGCVYTTDTVKENEKFATVPFSICITEKVARNAFPTLTGFSGRVLQSLFLVQQKNLGKKSFYFPYINILPKKIVTALHFDENDMNYIKKTNLELALRERKTALRDDFDKLLKNLPEGMSKEDIKW
;
A
#
# COMPACT_ATOMS: atom_id res chain seq x y z
N MET A 1 -13.70 -14.10 -16.11
CA MET A 1 -13.74 -14.77 -14.79
C MET A 1 -13.30 -13.75 -13.75
N THR A 2 -14.15 -13.44 -12.77
CA THR A 2 -13.80 -12.51 -11.68
C THR A 2 -12.72 -13.14 -10.79
N ASP A 3 -11.66 -12.39 -10.49
CA ASP A 3 -10.52 -12.85 -9.68
C ASP A 3 -11.02 -13.21 -8.26
N PRO A 4 -10.79 -14.45 -7.76
CA PRO A 4 -11.21 -14.85 -6.42
C PRO A 4 -10.70 -13.92 -5.30
N SER A 5 -9.54 -13.29 -5.51
CA SER A 5 -8.95 -12.33 -4.57
C SER A 5 -9.76 -11.04 -4.51
N ILE A 6 -10.30 -10.60 -5.64
CA ILE A 6 -11.17 -9.42 -5.71
C ILE A 6 -12.48 -9.71 -5.00
N ASN A 7 -13.09 -10.88 -5.22
CA ASN A 7 -14.32 -11.26 -4.52
C ASN A 7 -14.11 -11.29 -3.00
N ALA A 8 -13.01 -11.89 -2.53
CA ALA A 8 -12.68 -11.90 -1.11
C ALA A 8 -12.49 -10.49 -0.52
N TYR A 9 -11.93 -9.55 -1.29
CA TYR A 9 -11.83 -8.15 -0.89
C TYR A 9 -13.21 -7.46 -0.82
N LEU A 10 -14.09 -7.69 -1.80
CA LEU A 10 -15.45 -7.14 -1.81
C LEU A 10 -16.27 -7.65 -0.62
N ASP A 11 -16.19 -8.95 -0.34
CA ASP A 11 -16.86 -9.58 0.81
C ASP A 11 -16.33 -9.02 2.13
N TRP A 12 -15.02 -8.77 2.21
CA TRP A 12 -14.39 -8.15 3.39
C TRP A 12 -14.86 -6.71 3.59
N ILE A 13 -14.95 -5.89 2.54
CA ILE A 13 -15.50 -4.53 2.62
C ILE A 13 -16.95 -4.57 3.13
N LYS A 14 -17.78 -5.42 2.55
CA LYS A 14 -19.19 -5.56 2.92
C LYS A 14 -19.37 -6.03 4.37
N SER A 15 -18.60 -7.02 4.79
CA SER A 15 -18.65 -7.57 6.16
C SER A 15 -18.23 -6.55 7.23
N ASN A 16 -17.45 -5.53 6.86
CA ASN A 16 -17.04 -4.46 7.76
C ASN A 16 -17.94 -3.22 7.70
N GLY A 17 -19.06 -3.26 6.96
CA GLY A 17 -20.02 -2.16 6.86
C GLY A 17 -19.74 -1.17 5.72
N GLY A 18 -18.87 -1.52 4.78
CA GLY A 18 -18.69 -0.78 3.53
C GLY A 18 -19.67 -1.23 2.44
N SER A 19 -19.75 -0.45 1.37
CA SER A 19 -20.57 -0.77 0.21
C SER A 19 -19.91 -0.28 -1.07
N PHE A 20 -20.03 -1.07 -2.13
CA PHE A 20 -19.64 -0.67 -3.49
C PHE A 20 -20.83 -0.95 -4.40
N GLU A 21 -21.58 0.12 -4.65
CA GLU A 21 -22.75 0.16 -5.51
C GLU A 21 -22.32 0.76 -6.85
N LYS A 22 -22.88 0.27 -7.94
CA LYS A 22 -22.61 0.76 -9.30
C LYS A 22 -21.14 0.73 -9.75
N ILE A 23 -20.26 0.04 -9.04
CA ILE A 23 -18.88 -0.16 -9.46
C ILE A 23 -18.51 -1.64 -9.45
N GLU A 24 -17.61 -1.99 -10.35
CA GLU A 24 -17.00 -3.31 -10.42
C GLU A 24 -15.48 -3.17 -10.47
N LEU A 25 -14.81 -4.08 -9.76
CA LEU A 25 -13.36 -4.18 -9.79
C LEU A 25 -12.97 -5.28 -10.78
N LYS A 26 -12.16 -4.94 -11.76
CA LYS A 26 -11.69 -5.86 -12.81
C LYS A 26 -10.22 -5.63 -13.08
N LYS A 27 -9.57 -6.64 -13.65
CA LYS A 27 -8.25 -6.48 -14.23
C LYS A 27 -8.36 -6.04 -15.67
N ASP A 28 -7.52 -5.11 -16.10
CA ASP A 28 -7.41 -4.71 -17.50
C ASP A 28 -6.65 -5.77 -18.34
N SER A 29 -6.37 -5.44 -19.61
CA SER A 29 -5.61 -6.32 -20.52
C SER A 29 -4.17 -6.56 -20.07
N GLN A 30 -3.61 -5.72 -19.20
CA GLN A 30 -2.26 -5.85 -18.64
C GLN A 30 -2.28 -6.55 -17.26
N GLY A 31 -3.47 -6.90 -16.75
CA GLY A 31 -3.64 -7.53 -15.44
C GLY A 31 -3.66 -6.53 -14.27
N GLU A 32 -3.70 -5.23 -14.56
CA GLU A 32 -3.74 -4.16 -13.56
C GLU A 32 -5.16 -3.97 -13.02
N GLY A 33 -5.29 -3.70 -11.72
CA GLY A 33 -6.58 -3.51 -11.08
C GLY A 33 -7.22 -2.18 -11.46
N CYS A 34 -8.41 -2.23 -12.04
CA CYS A 34 -9.21 -1.09 -12.46
C CYS A 34 -10.61 -1.12 -11.83
N VAL A 35 -11.24 0.05 -11.79
CA VAL A 35 -12.62 0.24 -11.32
C VAL A 35 -13.45 0.75 -12.50
N TYR A 36 -14.57 0.10 -12.78
CA TYR A 36 -15.52 0.50 -13.82
C TYR A 36 -16.88 0.75 -13.20
N THR A 37 -17.65 1.67 -13.78
CA THR A 37 -19.05 1.87 -13.39
C THR A 37 -19.93 0.82 -14.07
N THR A 38 -20.84 0.20 -13.34
CA THR A 38 -21.84 -0.74 -13.89
C THR A 38 -23.17 -0.06 -14.23
N ASP A 39 -23.34 1.20 -13.81
CA ASP A 39 -24.54 2.01 -14.04
C ASP A 39 -24.16 3.50 -14.01
N THR A 40 -25.09 4.37 -14.38
CA THR A 40 -24.94 5.82 -14.35
C THR A 40 -24.78 6.30 -12.90
N VAL A 41 -23.67 6.98 -12.63
CA VAL A 41 -23.41 7.68 -11.37
C VAL A 41 -23.87 9.13 -11.50
N LYS A 42 -24.77 9.56 -10.63
CA LYS A 42 -25.28 10.94 -10.59
C LYS A 42 -24.37 11.85 -9.77
N GLU A 43 -24.47 13.15 -10.03
CA GLU A 43 -23.78 14.14 -9.22
C GLU A 43 -24.17 14.03 -7.74
N ASN A 44 -23.19 14.09 -6.84
CA ASN A 44 -23.34 13.93 -5.39
C ASN A 44 -23.93 12.59 -4.91
N GLU A 45 -24.01 11.58 -5.78
CA GLU A 45 -24.46 10.23 -5.41
C GLU A 45 -23.40 9.52 -4.56
N LYS A 46 -23.82 8.90 -3.46
CA LYS A 46 -22.99 7.99 -2.68
C LYS A 46 -23.13 6.57 -3.25
N PHE A 47 -22.17 6.17 -4.07
CA PHE A 47 -22.14 4.84 -4.68
C PHE A 47 -21.02 3.95 -4.12
N ALA A 48 -20.10 4.48 -3.31
CA ALA A 48 -19.06 3.69 -2.67
C ALA A 48 -18.75 4.23 -1.27
N THR A 49 -18.63 3.33 -0.30
CA THR A 49 -18.31 3.65 1.09
C THR A 49 -17.29 2.66 1.65
N VAL A 50 -16.23 3.18 2.26
CA VAL A 50 -15.25 2.40 3.02
C VAL A 50 -15.23 2.91 4.46
N PRO A 51 -15.56 2.08 5.46
CA PRO A 51 -15.51 2.47 6.87
C PRO A 51 -14.09 2.86 7.28
N PHE A 52 -13.94 3.98 7.98
CA PHE A 52 -12.62 4.44 8.40
C PHE A 52 -11.91 3.49 9.39
N SER A 53 -12.68 2.69 10.13
CA SER A 53 -12.18 1.68 11.09
C SER A 53 -11.28 0.62 10.45
N ILE A 54 -11.44 0.35 9.15
CA ILE A 54 -10.66 -0.65 8.42
C ILE A 54 -9.50 -0.06 7.62
N CYS A 55 -9.27 1.25 7.72
CA CYS A 55 -8.15 1.91 7.05
C CYS A 55 -6.84 1.70 7.81
N ILE A 56 -5.74 1.51 7.06
CA ILE A 56 -4.38 1.56 7.63
C ILE A 56 -4.01 3.03 7.84
N THR A 57 -4.16 3.51 9.07
CA THR A 57 -3.89 4.90 9.45
C THR A 57 -2.61 5.01 10.28
N GLU A 58 -2.07 6.22 10.40
CA GLU A 58 -0.95 6.48 11.30
C GLU A 58 -1.27 6.10 12.75
N LYS A 59 -2.51 6.35 13.21
CA LYS A 59 -2.95 5.95 14.54
C LYS A 59 -2.85 4.43 14.75
N VAL A 60 -3.30 3.64 13.77
CA VAL A 60 -3.20 2.18 13.81
C VAL A 60 -1.73 1.74 13.86
N ALA A 61 -0.87 2.33 13.03
CA ALA A 61 0.55 2.00 13.00
C ALA A 61 1.29 2.38 14.30
N ARG A 62 0.99 3.55 14.88
CA ARG A 62 1.58 3.98 16.16
C ARG A 62 1.14 3.10 17.33
N ASN A 63 -0.12 2.65 17.33
CA ASN A 63 -0.61 1.72 18.33
C ASN A 63 0.09 0.35 18.23
N ALA A 64 0.44 -0.09 17.01
CA ALA A 64 1.19 -1.32 16.80
C ALA A 64 2.67 -1.21 17.20
N PHE A 65 3.25 0.00 17.09
CA PHE A 65 4.67 0.24 17.36
C PHE A 65 4.89 1.44 18.31
N PRO A 66 4.46 1.34 19.58
CA PRO A 66 4.49 2.48 20.51
C PRO A 66 5.91 2.95 20.86
N THR A 67 6.92 2.10 20.68
CA THR A 67 8.33 2.41 20.98
C THR A 67 9.01 3.22 19.87
N LEU A 68 8.44 3.28 18.67
CA LEU A 68 9.05 3.93 17.50
C LEU A 68 8.62 5.40 17.35
N THR A 69 8.65 6.16 18.44
CA THR A 69 8.16 7.55 18.48
C THR A 69 8.96 8.51 17.61
N GLY A 70 10.25 8.25 17.41
CA GLY A 70 11.15 9.07 16.58
C GLY A 70 10.96 8.92 15.07
N PHE A 71 10.08 8.02 14.61
CA PHE A 71 9.83 7.79 13.19
C PHE A 71 8.59 8.54 12.69
N SER A 72 8.64 8.95 11.43
CA SER A 72 7.49 9.57 10.76
C SER A 72 6.33 8.58 10.62
N GLY A 73 5.09 9.10 10.59
CA GLY A 73 3.89 8.28 10.39
C GLY A 73 3.96 7.41 9.12
N ARG A 74 4.57 7.94 8.05
CA ARG A 74 4.78 7.21 6.79
C ARG A 74 5.66 5.98 6.97
N VAL A 75 6.77 6.10 7.71
CA VAL A 75 7.67 4.96 7.98
C VAL A 75 6.93 3.91 8.80
N LEU A 76 6.18 4.32 9.82
CA LEU A 76 5.42 3.40 10.66
C LEU A 76 4.30 2.69 9.89
N GLN A 77 3.56 3.40 9.03
CA GLN A 77 2.54 2.80 8.16
C GLN A 77 3.16 1.79 7.18
N SER A 78 4.34 2.10 6.63
CA SER A 78 5.06 1.19 5.74
C SER A 78 5.49 -0.08 6.47
N LEU A 79 6.04 0.05 7.68
CA LEU A 79 6.39 -1.08 8.54
C LEU A 79 5.17 -1.92 8.92
N PHE A 80 4.06 -1.27 9.27
CA PHE A 80 2.80 -1.93 9.60
C PHE A 80 2.30 -2.75 8.41
N LEU A 81 2.33 -2.18 7.21
CA LEU A 81 1.95 -2.89 5.99
C LEU A 81 2.83 -4.14 5.75
N VAL A 82 4.15 -4.04 5.96
CA VAL A 82 5.07 -5.18 5.86
C VAL A 82 4.73 -6.25 6.89
N GLN A 83 4.54 -5.87 8.15
CA GLN A 83 4.13 -6.79 9.22
C GLN A 83 2.84 -7.54 8.86
N GLN A 84 1.80 -6.80 8.44
CA GLN A 84 0.52 -7.38 8.06
C GLN A 84 0.62 -8.28 6.83
N LYS A 85 1.47 -7.92 5.86
CA LYS A 85 1.76 -8.78 4.69
C LYS A 85 2.39 -10.10 5.12
N ASN A 86 3.34 -10.08 6.06
CA ASN A 86 4.06 -11.27 6.51
C ASN A 86 3.18 -12.22 7.35
N LEU A 87 2.15 -11.70 8.02
CA LEU A 87 1.13 -12.52 8.67
C LEU A 87 0.26 -13.33 7.67
N GLY A 88 0.26 -12.95 6.39
CA GLY A 88 -0.51 -13.62 5.35
C GLY A 88 -1.99 -13.71 5.72
N LYS A 89 -2.61 -14.88 5.53
CA LYS A 89 -4.04 -15.11 5.82
C LYS A 89 -4.45 -14.87 7.28
N LYS A 90 -3.49 -14.77 8.21
CA LYS A 90 -3.76 -14.42 9.61
C LYS A 90 -3.98 -12.91 9.80
N SER A 91 -3.62 -12.08 8.83
CA SER A 91 -3.84 -10.63 8.89
C SER A 91 -5.30 -10.29 8.63
N PHE A 92 -5.85 -9.40 9.46
CA PHE A 92 -7.14 -8.76 9.21
C PHE A 92 -7.18 -8.04 7.85
N TYR A 93 -6.05 -7.47 7.43
CA TYR A 93 -5.91 -6.71 6.18
C TYR A 93 -5.56 -7.60 4.99
N PHE A 94 -5.50 -8.93 5.16
CA PHE A 94 -5.11 -9.84 4.08
C PHE A 94 -5.91 -9.66 2.79
N PRO A 95 -7.26 -9.52 2.80
CA PRO A 95 -8.02 -9.33 1.56
C PRO A 95 -7.60 -8.09 0.78
N TYR A 96 -7.33 -6.98 1.48
CA TYR A 96 -6.82 -5.75 0.89
C TYR A 96 -5.39 -5.92 0.36
N ILE A 97 -4.46 -6.44 1.17
CA ILE A 97 -3.06 -6.60 0.80
C ILE A 97 -2.90 -7.58 -0.38
N ASN A 98 -3.74 -8.61 -0.44
CA ASN A 98 -3.66 -9.63 -1.47
C ASN A 98 -3.94 -9.08 -2.87
N ILE A 99 -4.84 -8.10 -2.99
CA ILE A 99 -5.17 -7.46 -4.27
C ILE A 99 -4.22 -6.31 -4.66
N LEU A 100 -3.31 -5.88 -3.79
CA LEU A 100 -2.35 -4.84 -4.12
C LEU A 100 -1.42 -5.27 -5.26
N PRO A 101 -1.04 -4.33 -6.17
CA PRO A 101 -0.04 -4.57 -7.20
C PRO A 101 1.26 -5.08 -6.58
N LYS A 102 1.86 -6.12 -7.19
CA LYS A 102 3.15 -6.67 -6.73
C LYS A 102 4.35 -5.86 -7.24
N LYS A 103 4.12 -5.08 -8.30
CA LYS A 103 5.06 -4.14 -8.87
C LYS A 103 4.30 -2.85 -9.16
N ILE A 104 4.90 -1.72 -8.84
CA ILE A 104 4.43 -0.40 -9.24
C ILE A 104 5.47 0.21 -10.16
N VAL A 105 5.04 0.81 -11.26
CA VAL A 105 5.94 1.50 -12.18
C VAL A 105 6.14 2.91 -11.64
N THR A 106 7.25 3.13 -10.96
CA THR A 106 7.62 4.46 -10.45
C THR A 106 9.10 4.71 -10.70
N ALA A 107 9.47 5.99 -10.80
CA ALA A 107 10.87 6.38 -10.99
C ALA A 107 11.80 5.90 -9.86
N LEU A 108 11.25 5.55 -8.68
CA LEU A 108 12.01 4.93 -7.59
C LEU A 108 12.64 3.58 -7.97
N HIS A 109 12.11 2.91 -9.00
CA HIS A 109 12.66 1.66 -9.51
C HIS A 109 13.57 1.83 -10.74
N PHE A 110 13.81 3.06 -11.19
CA PHE A 110 14.71 3.33 -12.32
C PHE A 110 16.11 2.78 -12.05
N ASP A 111 16.62 2.03 -13.03
CA ASP A 111 18.00 1.57 -13.08
C ASP A 111 18.94 2.67 -13.62
N GLU A 112 20.23 2.36 -13.76
CA GLU A 112 21.22 3.32 -14.28
C GLU A 112 20.87 3.83 -15.70
N ASN A 113 20.27 2.98 -16.54
CA ASN A 113 19.89 3.36 -17.90
C ASN A 113 18.69 4.31 -17.88
N ASP A 114 17.67 3.99 -17.08
CA ASP A 114 16.50 4.86 -16.88
C ASP A 114 16.92 6.23 -16.32
N MET A 115 17.85 6.24 -15.36
CA MET A 115 18.39 7.47 -14.77
C MET A 115 19.09 8.37 -15.81
N ASN A 116 19.69 7.79 -16.85
CA ASN A 116 20.33 8.58 -17.91
C ASN A 116 19.32 9.40 -18.73
N TYR A 117 18.07 8.94 -18.88
CA TYR A 117 17.04 9.68 -19.61
C TYR A 117 16.57 10.94 -18.88
N ILE A 118 16.71 10.97 -17.55
CA ILE A 118 16.28 12.10 -16.72
C ILE A 118 17.47 12.93 -16.22
N LYS A 119 18.69 12.65 -16.71
CA LYS A 119 19.92 13.29 -16.25
C LYS A 119 19.87 14.80 -16.48
N LYS A 120 20.36 15.58 -15.51
CA LYS A 120 20.33 17.05 -15.45
C LYS A 120 18.93 17.67 -15.46
N THR A 121 17.89 16.89 -15.17
CA THR A 121 16.55 17.44 -14.91
C THR A 121 16.33 17.60 -13.41
N ASN A 122 15.35 18.42 -13.03
CA ASN A 122 14.91 18.51 -11.63
C ASN A 122 14.42 17.15 -11.09
N LEU A 123 13.94 16.27 -11.96
CA LEU A 123 13.49 14.93 -11.58
C LEU A 123 14.67 14.05 -11.14
N GLU A 124 15.84 14.16 -11.78
CA GLU A 124 17.03 13.41 -11.31
C GLU A 124 17.37 13.78 -9.87
N LEU A 125 17.46 15.09 -9.57
CA LEU A 125 17.82 15.57 -8.24
C LEU A 125 16.80 15.09 -7.19
N ALA A 126 15.52 15.35 -7.43
CA ALA A 126 14.45 14.95 -6.51
C ALA A 126 14.41 13.44 -6.27
N LEU A 127 14.68 12.64 -7.32
CA LEU A 127 14.67 11.19 -7.21
C LEU A 127 15.88 10.66 -6.41
N ARG A 128 17.07 11.22 -6.64
CA ARG A 128 18.27 10.86 -5.87
C ARG A 128 18.08 11.19 -4.39
N GLU A 129 17.64 12.41 -4.08
CA GLU A 129 17.34 12.82 -2.70
C GLU A 129 16.29 11.90 -2.06
N ARG A 130 15.23 11.55 -2.80
CA ARG A 130 14.19 10.66 -2.30
C ARG A 130 14.69 9.25 -2.04
N LYS A 131 15.49 8.68 -2.93
CA LYS A 131 16.10 7.34 -2.76
C LYS A 131 17.03 7.32 -1.54
N THR A 132 17.88 8.35 -1.37
CA THR A 132 18.76 8.48 -0.21
C THR A 132 17.96 8.59 1.09
N ALA A 133 16.96 9.48 1.16
CA ALA A 133 16.14 9.64 2.36
C ALA A 133 15.39 8.35 2.73
N LEU A 134 14.83 7.64 1.75
CA LEU A 134 14.17 6.35 1.97
C LEU A 134 15.16 5.29 2.50
N ARG A 135 16.39 5.28 1.98
CA ARG A 135 17.43 4.35 2.42
C ARG A 135 17.86 4.64 3.85
N ASP A 136 18.04 5.91 4.19
CA ASP A 136 18.38 6.33 5.56
C ASP A 136 17.26 5.96 6.54
N ASP A 137 15.99 6.18 6.18
CA ASP A 137 14.83 5.78 6.98
C ASP A 137 14.81 4.26 7.19
N PHE A 138 15.07 3.48 6.13
CA PHE A 138 15.14 2.02 6.18
C PHE A 138 16.26 1.53 7.10
N ASP A 139 17.48 2.06 6.94
CA ASP A 139 18.64 1.65 7.74
C ASP A 139 18.50 2.06 9.21
N LYS A 140 17.90 3.22 9.50
CA LYS A 140 17.54 3.64 10.87
C LYS A 140 16.48 2.70 11.45
N LEU A 141 15.47 2.33 10.67
CA LEU A 141 14.40 1.45 11.12
C LEU A 141 14.94 0.05 11.48
N LEU A 142 15.81 -0.53 10.64
CA LEU A 142 16.41 -1.84 10.91
C LEU A 142 17.22 -1.89 12.21
N LYS A 143 17.80 -0.76 12.65
CA LYS A 143 18.53 -0.66 13.92
C LYS A 143 17.62 -0.58 15.14
N ASN A 144 16.36 -0.23 14.95
CA ASN A 144 15.39 0.05 16.01
C ASN A 144 14.15 -0.86 15.91
N LEU A 145 14.25 -2.05 15.31
CA LEU A 145 13.08 -2.91 15.14
C LEU A 145 12.47 -3.32 16.49
N PRO A 146 11.13 -3.37 16.59
CA PRO A 146 10.46 -3.89 17.78
C PRO A 146 10.79 -5.37 18.01
N GLU A 147 10.69 -5.80 19.27
CA GLU A 147 10.82 -7.21 19.63
C GLU A 147 9.80 -8.07 18.85
N GLY A 148 10.26 -9.21 18.33
CA GLY A 148 9.44 -10.14 17.54
C GLY A 148 9.42 -9.89 16.02
N MET A 149 10.17 -8.92 15.51
CA MET A 149 10.35 -8.70 14.07
C MET A 149 11.80 -8.99 13.66
N SER A 150 12.01 -9.85 12.66
CA SER A 150 13.35 -10.12 12.13
C SER A 150 13.72 -9.11 11.05
N LYS A 151 15.01 -8.79 10.95
CA LYS A 151 15.53 -8.02 9.80
C LYS A 151 15.32 -8.74 8.48
N GLU A 152 15.26 -10.07 8.51
CA GLU A 152 15.05 -10.92 7.32
C GLU A 152 13.64 -10.74 6.73
N ASP A 153 12.69 -10.30 7.56
CA ASP A 153 11.29 -10.07 7.20
C ASP A 153 11.07 -8.75 6.45
N ILE A 154 12.08 -7.86 6.45
CA ILE A 154 12.00 -6.51 5.89
C ILE A 154 13.10 -6.35 4.85
N LYS A 155 12.70 -6.34 3.58
CA LYS A 155 13.60 -6.22 2.44
C LYS A 155 13.50 -4.82 1.82
N TRP A 156 14.63 -4.34 1.31
CA TRP A 156 14.71 -3.14 0.48
C TRP A 156 14.10 -3.41 -0.91
#